data_AF-A0A6A2XQD2-F1
#
_entry.id   AF-A0A6A2XQD2-F1
#
_cell.length_a   1.000
_cell.length_b   1.000
_cell.length_c   1.000
_cell.angle_alpha   90.00
_cell.angle_beta   90.00
_cell.angle_gamma   90.00
#
_symmetry.space_group_name_H-M   'P 1'
#
loop_
_entity.id
_entity.type
_entity.pdbx_description
1 polymer ?
#
loop_
_entity_poly.entity_id
_entity_poly.type
_entity_poly.pdbx_seq_one_letter_code
_entity_poly.pdbx_strand_id
1 'polypeptide(L)'
;MADMVKQILARPIQLADQVTKVADEASSFKQECLELKSKTEKLACLLRQAARASSDLYERPTRRIIDDTEQVLDKALSLVLKCRANGFMKRVFRIIPAAAFRKMYSLLESSIGDVSWLLRVSASVDDRDDEYLGLPPIAANEPILCLIWEQIATLYTGSLEDRSDAAASLVSLARDNDRYGKLIIEEGGVGPLLKLVKEGNIEGQENAARAIGLLGRDPESVEHLIRAGVCTVFVKILKEGPLKVQAVTAWAVSELAANHPKCQDLFAQHNIIRLLVCHLAFETIQEHSKYAIASNKVTLIHAVVMASSNNSDVNIVKNVVDDDHPKPILHPMGKQMPNQMHNVVTNTMAMNRVGKAPQKPSNNHVRSNSQGNAKQFHQVYHQQQHQNGSMFGTNMKGREAEDIATKANMKAMAARALWHLAKGNSTICRSIRV
;
A
#
# COMPACT_ATOMS: atom_id res chain seq x y z
N MET A 1 14.16 3.59 -18.85
CA MET A 1 13.52 2.27 -18.65
C MET A 1 13.31 1.60 -20.02
N ALA A 2 12.39 2.10 -20.86
CA ALA A 2 12.12 1.55 -22.20
C ALA A 2 13.36 1.25 -23.05
N ASP A 3 14.36 2.14 -23.10
CA ASP A 3 15.55 1.93 -23.93
C ASP A 3 16.44 0.76 -23.45
N MET A 4 16.44 0.46 -22.15
CA MET A 4 17.15 -0.70 -21.60
C MET A 4 16.44 -2.00 -22.00
N VAL A 5 15.10 -2.01 -21.92
CA VAL A 5 14.28 -3.15 -22.35
C VAL A 5 14.43 -3.41 -23.86
N LYS A 6 14.46 -2.35 -24.68
CA LYS A 6 14.77 -2.45 -26.12
C LYS A 6 16.17 -3.02 -26.40
N GLN A 7 17.17 -2.65 -25.62
CA GLN A 7 18.52 -3.20 -25.75
C GLN A 7 18.57 -4.70 -25.41
N ILE A 8 17.92 -5.11 -24.30
CA ILE A 8 17.83 -6.52 -23.89
C ILE A 8 17.10 -7.37 -24.96
N LEU A 9 16.05 -6.85 -25.59
CA LEU A 9 15.29 -7.56 -26.62
C LEU A 9 15.99 -7.64 -27.99
N ALA A 10 16.94 -6.74 -28.29
CA ALA A 10 17.54 -6.65 -29.62
C ALA A 10 18.32 -7.92 -30.01
N ARG A 11 19.07 -8.51 -29.08
CA ARG A 11 19.90 -9.69 -29.32
C ARG A 11 19.07 -10.98 -29.54
N PRO A 12 18.06 -11.31 -28.72
CA PRO A 12 17.11 -12.39 -29.00
C PRO A 12 16.44 -12.28 -30.37
N ILE A 13 15.98 -11.08 -30.77
CA ILE A 13 15.36 -10.88 -32.09
C ILE A 13 16.35 -11.22 -33.21
N GLN A 14 17.60 -10.75 -33.11
CA GLN A 14 18.65 -11.07 -34.08
C GLN A 14 19.00 -12.56 -34.12
N LEU A 15 18.99 -13.26 -32.98
CA LEU A 15 19.23 -14.70 -32.94
C LEU A 15 18.07 -15.48 -33.57
N ALA A 16 16.82 -15.10 -33.29
CA ALA A 16 15.66 -15.74 -33.89
C ALA A 16 15.65 -15.61 -35.42
N ASP A 17 15.97 -14.43 -35.96
CA ASP A 17 16.09 -14.22 -37.40
C ASP A 17 17.24 -15.03 -38.04
N GLN A 18 18.37 -15.19 -37.32
CA GLN A 18 19.46 -16.06 -37.76
C GLN A 18 19.06 -17.54 -37.75
N VAL A 19 18.37 -18.02 -36.72
CA VAL A 19 17.87 -19.40 -36.63
C VAL A 19 16.92 -19.70 -37.79
N THR A 20 15.94 -18.83 -38.04
CA THR A 20 14.99 -18.93 -39.16
C THR A 20 15.73 -19.02 -40.49
N LYS A 21 16.69 -18.11 -40.75
CA LYS A 21 17.47 -18.10 -42.00
C LYS A 21 18.31 -19.38 -42.19
N VAL A 22 19.04 -19.80 -41.16
CA VAL A 22 19.92 -20.99 -41.26
C VAL A 22 19.09 -22.27 -41.38
N ALA A 23 17.85 -22.29 -40.89
CA ALA A 23 16.93 -23.42 -41.02
C ALA A 23 16.45 -23.63 -42.47
N ASP A 24 16.22 -22.56 -43.24
CA ASP A 24 15.92 -22.66 -44.67
C ASP A 24 17.09 -23.23 -45.48
N GLU A 25 18.33 -22.99 -45.03
CA GLU A 25 19.56 -23.49 -45.65
C GLU A 25 19.92 -24.94 -45.20
N ALA A 26 19.01 -25.64 -44.53
CA ALA A 26 19.25 -26.99 -44.01
C ALA A 26 19.36 -28.06 -45.12
N SER A 27 20.47 -28.80 -45.08
CA SER A 27 20.77 -29.90 -46.02
C SER A 27 20.30 -31.28 -45.54
N SER A 28 20.23 -31.45 -44.22
CA SER A 28 19.81 -32.67 -43.50
C SER A 28 18.78 -32.31 -42.43
N PHE A 29 17.93 -33.25 -42.00
CA PHE A 29 16.87 -33.01 -41.00
C PHE A 29 15.93 -31.85 -41.41
N LYS A 30 15.50 -31.85 -42.69
CA LYS A 30 14.75 -30.74 -43.29
C LYS A 30 13.39 -30.51 -42.62
N GLN A 31 12.66 -31.58 -42.32
CA GLN A 31 11.35 -31.49 -41.67
C GLN A 31 11.50 -30.91 -40.25
N GLU A 32 12.54 -31.34 -39.54
CA GLU A 32 12.81 -30.88 -38.18
C GLU A 32 13.29 -29.43 -38.14
N CYS A 33 14.08 -29.01 -39.15
CA CYS A 33 14.46 -27.60 -39.30
C CYS A 33 13.26 -26.72 -39.66
N LEU A 34 12.31 -27.21 -40.48
CA LEU A 34 11.10 -26.48 -40.83
C LEU A 34 10.17 -26.28 -39.62
N GLU A 35 10.01 -27.29 -38.77
CA GLU A 35 9.24 -27.16 -37.53
C GLU A 35 9.93 -26.21 -36.53
N LEU A 36 11.26 -26.34 -36.36
CA LEU A 36 12.05 -25.45 -35.53
C LEU A 36 11.97 -23.99 -36.00
N LYS A 37 12.03 -23.76 -37.32
CA LYS A 37 11.79 -22.46 -37.95
C LYS A 37 10.42 -21.91 -37.58
N SER A 38 9.34 -22.66 -37.80
CA SER A 38 7.97 -22.22 -37.51
C SER A 38 7.79 -21.76 -36.06
N LYS A 39 8.33 -22.51 -35.08
CA LYS A 39 8.32 -22.11 -33.66
C LYS A 39 9.15 -20.85 -33.41
N THR A 40 10.32 -20.75 -34.04
CA THR A 40 11.20 -19.59 -33.92
C THR A 40 10.58 -18.32 -34.53
N GLU A 41 9.87 -18.42 -35.65
CA GLU A 41 9.14 -17.29 -36.25
C GLU A 41 8.01 -16.78 -35.34
N LYS A 42 7.27 -17.68 -34.69
CA LYS A 42 6.27 -17.32 -33.66
C LYS A 42 6.92 -16.58 -32.50
N LEU A 43 8.03 -17.11 -31.97
CA LEU A 43 8.80 -16.46 -30.90
C LEU A 43 9.36 -15.09 -31.33
N ALA A 44 9.87 -14.96 -32.55
CA ALA A 44 10.36 -13.70 -33.11
C ALA A 44 9.24 -12.66 -33.31
N CYS A 45 7.99 -13.09 -33.50
CA CYS A 45 6.84 -12.19 -33.51
C CYS A 45 6.58 -11.64 -32.10
N LEU A 46 6.50 -12.52 -31.09
CA LEU A 46 6.28 -12.14 -29.69
C LEU A 46 7.40 -11.22 -29.17
N LEU A 47 8.67 -11.53 -29.45
CA LEU A 47 9.81 -10.67 -29.07
C LEU A 47 9.72 -9.27 -29.69
N ARG A 48 9.19 -9.13 -30.93
CA ARG A 48 8.96 -7.82 -31.55
C ARG A 48 7.74 -7.10 -30.97
N GLN A 49 6.70 -7.81 -30.54
CA GLN A 49 5.59 -7.22 -29.78
C GLN A 49 6.11 -6.68 -28.45
N ALA A 50 6.93 -7.45 -27.74
CA ALA A 50 7.59 -7.05 -26.49
C ALA A 50 8.46 -5.79 -26.69
N ALA A 51 9.20 -5.71 -27.80
CA ALA A 51 10.02 -4.53 -28.11
C ALA A 51 9.18 -3.28 -28.39
N ARG A 52 7.96 -3.43 -28.95
CA ARG A 52 7.00 -2.34 -29.15
C ARG A 52 6.38 -1.88 -27.83
N ALA A 53 5.98 -2.82 -26.96
CA ALA A 53 5.43 -2.57 -25.62
C ALA A 53 6.48 -2.25 -24.54
N SER A 54 7.74 -2.00 -24.92
CA SER A 54 8.88 -1.90 -24.01
C SER A 54 8.83 -0.76 -22.97
N SER A 55 7.92 0.20 -23.12
CA SER A 55 7.60 1.21 -22.11
C SER A 55 6.85 0.64 -20.90
N ASP A 56 6.03 -0.37 -21.13
CA ASP A 56 4.98 -0.85 -20.22
C ASP A 56 5.29 -2.27 -19.71
N LEU A 57 6.30 -2.93 -20.30
CA LEU A 57 6.81 -4.22 -19.84
C LEU A 57 7.35 -4.15 -18.42
N TYR A 58 6.93 -5.11 -17.61
CA TYR A 58 7.40 -5.26 -16.24
C TYR A 58 8.86 -5.74 -16.19
N GLU A 59 9.77 -4.81 -15.87
CA GLU A 59 11.23 -4.92 -16.10
C GLU A 59 11.87 -6.20 -15.53
N ARG A 60 11.46 -6.64 -14.34
CA ARG A 60 12.09 -7.75 -13.60
C ARG A 60 11.89 -9.13 -14.25
N PRO A 61 10.65 -9.61 -14.46
CA PRO A 61 10.43 -10.82 -15.25
C PRO A 61 10.91 -10.66 -16.69
N THR A 62 10.78 -9.46 -17.29
CA THR A 62 11.29 -9.21 -18.65
C THR A 62 12.75 -9.62 -18.78
N ARG A 63 13.61 -9.18 -17.85
CA ARG A 63 15.03 -9.53 -17.92
C ARG A 63 15.26 -11.04 -17.85
N ARG A 64 14.66 -11.75 -16.87
CA ARG A 64 14.86 -13.20 -16.72
C ARG A 64 14.34 -14.00 -17.93
N ILE A 65 13.11 -13.71 -18.36
CA ILE A 65 12.46 -14.40 -19.48
C ILE A 65 13.24 -14.19 -20.77
N ILE A 66 13.76 -12.98 -21.00
CA ILE A 66 14.49 -12.67 -22.22
C ILE A 66 15.93 -13.21 -22.19
N ASP A 67 16.61 -13.18 -21.05
CA ASP A 67 17.94 -13.80 -20.87
C ASP A 67 17.88 -15.34 -21.10
N ASP A 68 16.85 -16.02 -20.59
CA ASP A 68 16.65 -17.46 -20.83
C ASP A 68 16.24 -17.75 -22.28
N THR A 69 15.39 -16.89 -22.88
CA THR A 69 15.01 -16.98 -24.30
C THR A 69 16.23 -16.82 -25.22
N GLU A 70 17.15 -15.90 -24.91
CA GLU A 70 18.40 -15.73 -25.66
C GLU A 70 19.22 -17.02 -25.65
N GLN A 71 19.41 -17.63 -24.47
CA GLN A 71 20.12 -18.90 -24.35
C GLN A 71 19.46 -20.05 -25.11
N VAL A 72 18.12 -20.10 -25.15
CA VAL A 72 17.38 -21.11 -25.94
C VAL A 72 17.62 -20.88 -27.44
N LEU A 73 17.59 -19.64 -27.91
CA LEU A 73 17.85 -19.29 -29.30
C LEU A 73 19.31 -19.56 -29.73
N ASP A 74 20.30 -19.32 -28.88
CA ASP A 74 21.71 -19.70 -29.14
C ASP A 74 21.90 -21.23 -29.24
N LYS A 75 21.20 -21.99 -28.38
CA LYS A 75 21.19 -23.47 -28.44
C LYS A 75 20.47 -23.96 -29.71
N ALA A 76 19.40 -23.28 -30.14
CA ALA A 76 18.70 -23.56 -31.39
C ALA A 76 19.60 -23.25 -32.60
N LEU A 77 20.25 -22.10 -32.65
CA LEU A 77 21.20 -21.71 -33.71
C LEU A 77 22.34 -22.72 -33.81
N SER A 78 22.89 -23.14 -32.67
CA SER A 78 23.92 -24.17 -32.57
C SER A 78 23.45 -25.56 -33.06
N LEU A 79 22.15 -25.85 -33.04
CA LEU A 79 21.56 -27.08 -33.58
C LEU A 79 21.30 -26.96 -35.09
N VAL A 80 20.81 -25.82 -35.56
CA VAL A 80 20.47 -25.60 -36.98
C VAL A 80 21.70 -25.35 -37.85
N LEU A 81 22.73 -24.66 -37.33
CA LEU A 81 24.05 -24.56 -37.96
C LEU A 81 24.69 -25.93 -38.21
N LYS A 82 24.29 -26.96 -37.45
CA LYS A 82 24.68 -28.34 -37.74
C LYS A 82 23.95 -28.83 -39.00
N CYS A 83 22.66 -28.60 -39.18
CA CYS A 83 21.91 -29.10 -40.34
C CYS A 83 22.38 -28.56 -41.72
N ARG A 84 23.18 -27.49 -41.75
CA ARG A 84 23.81 -26.90 -42.95
C ARG A 84 25.04 -27.69 -43.45
N ALA A 85 25.18 -27.83 -44.78
CA ALA A 85 26.29 -28.53 -45.43
C ALA A 85 27.52 -27.62 -45.67
N ASN A 86 28.32 -27.36 -44.64
CA ASN A 86 29.56 -26.58 -44.79
C ASN A 86 30.76 -27.44 -45.26
N GLY A 87 30.80 -27.71 -46.58
CA GLY A 87 32.00 -28.19 -47.29
C GLY A 87 32.38 -29.67 -47.08
N PHE A 88 33.18 -30.20 -48.02
CA PHE A 88 33.53 -31.63 -48.09
C PHE A 88 34.23 -32.18 -46.83
N MET A 89 34.99 -31.37 -46.09
CA MET A 89 35.83 -31.83 -44.97
C MET A 89 35.19 -31.82 -43.57
N LYS A 90 33.92 -31.38 -43.41
CA LYS A 90 33.22 -31.45 -42.10
C LYS A 90 32.09 -32.48 -42.03
N ARG A 91 31.94 -33.31 -43.07
CA ARG A 91 30.81 -34.26 -43.21
C ARG A 91 30.89 -35.50 -42.31
N VAL A 92 32.05 -35.78 -41.71
CA VAL A 92 32.37 -37.13 -41.18
C VAL A 92 31.95 -37.38 -39.72
N PHE A 93 31.78 -36.35 -38.89
CA PHE A 93 31.57 -36.54 -37.43
C PHE A 93 30.48 -35.65 -36.81
N ARG A 94 29.25 -35.69 -37.34
CA ARG A 94 28.13 -34.99 -36.71
C ARG A 94 26.85 -35.82 -36.60
N ILE A 95 26.87 -36.70 -35.62
CA ILE A 95 25.69 -37.38 -35.08
C ILE A 95 24.84 -36.31 -34.36
N ILE A 96 23.60 -36.12 -34.82
CA ILE A 96 22.56 -35.37 -34.09
C ILE A 96 21.59 -36.42 -33.52
N PRO A 97 21.51 -36.62 -32.19
CA PRO A 97 20.52 -37.53 -31.62
C PRO A 97 19.09 -37.05 -31.91
N ALA A 98 18.18 -37.97 -32.25
CA ALA A 98 16.76 -37.63 -32.48
C ALA A 98 16.05 -37.05 -31.22
N ALA A 99 16.67 -37.19 -30.05
CA ALA A 99 16.22 -36.51 -28.82
C ALA A 99 16.57 -35.00 -28.80
N ALA A 100 17.56 -34.55 -29.56
CA ALA A 100 18.02 -33.16 -29.57
C ALA A 100 16.97 -32.19 -30.13
N PHE A 101 16.34 -32.53 -31.25
CA PHE A 101 15.23 -31.74 -31.81
C PHE A 101 14.03 -31.71 -30.88
N ARG A 102 13.59 -32.87 -30.35
CA ARG A 102 12.48 -32.94 -29.38
C ARG A 102 12.73 -32.08 -28.13
N LYS A 103 13.96 -32.09 -27.59
CA LYS A 103 14.34 -31.20 -26.49
C LYS A 103 14.34 -29.72 -26.92
N MET A 104 14.81 -29.41 -28.14
CA MET A 104 14.81 -28.04 -28.65
C MET A 104 13.40 -27.48 -28.83
N TYR A 105 12.47 -28.28 -29.35
CA TYR A 105 11.07 -27.88 -29.49
C TYR A 105 10.44 -27.57 -28.14
N SER A 106 10.64 -28.44 -27.15
CA SER A 106 10.14 -28.23 -25.78
C SER A 106 10.70 -26.93 -25.16
N LEU A 107 11.97 -26.62 -25.39
CA LEU A 107 12.56 -25.35 -24.94
C LEU A 107 11.97 -24.13 -25.68
N LEU A 108 11.80 -24.21 -27.01
CA LEU A 108 11.21 -23.12 -27.79
C LEU A 108 9.73 -22.87 -27.43
N GLU A 109 8.93 -23.92 -27.25
CA GLU A 109 7.55 -23.79 -26.74
C GLU A 109 7.51 -23.20 -25.32
N SER A 110 8.49 -23.53 -24.48
CA SER A 110 8.61 -22.93 -23.15
C SER A 110 8.83 -21.42 -23.25
N SER A 111 9.83 -20.97 -24.02
CA SER A 111 10.10 -19.55 -24.26
C SER A 111 8.93 -18.83 -24.95
N ILE A 112 8.20 -19.50 -25.85
CA ILE A 112 6.96 -18.96 -26.44
C ILE A 112 5.92 -18.71 -25.34
N GLY A 113 5.71 -19.67 -24.43
CA GLY A 113 4.83 -19.52 -23.27
C GLY A 113 5.25 -18.37 -22.36
N ASP A 114 6.54 -18.29 -22.01
CA ASP A 114 7.08 -17.27 -21.12
C ASP A 114 6.94 -15.85 -21.69
N VAL A 115 7.28 -15.62 -22.96
CA VAL A 115 7.14 -14.31 -23.61
C VAL A 115 5.66 -13.97 -23.84
N SER A 116 4.80 -14.95 -24.14
CA SER A 116 3.35 -14.72 -24.25
C SER A 116 2.74 -14.29 -22.92
N TRP A 117 3.13 -14.96 -21.81
CA TRP A 117 2.72 -14.58 -20.46
C TRP A 117 3.22 -13.18 -20.09
N LEU A 118 4.47 -12.84 -20.44
CA LEU A 118 5.05 -11.52 -20.15
C LEU A 118 4.27 -10.39 -20.84
N LEU A 119 3.85 -10.61 -22.10
CA LEU A 119 3.00 -9.68 -22.84
C LEU A 119 1.62 -9.55 -22.18
N ARG A 120 0.97 -10.68 -21.86
CA ARG A 120 -0.35 -10.74 -21.20
C ARG A 120 -0.37 -10.02 -19.85
N VAL A 121 0.66 -10.24 -19.01
CA VAL A 121 0.73 -9.66 -17.66
C VAL A 121 1.10 -8.17 -17.68
N SER A 122 1.74 -7.70 -18.75
CA SER A 122 2.08 -6.28 -18.95
C SER A 122 0.99 -5.49 -19.71
N ALA A 123 -0.01 -6.17 -20.28
CA ALA A 123 -1.12 -5.53 -20.99
C ALA A 123 -2.13 -4.87 -20.04
N SER A 124 -2.83 -3.85 -20.55
CA SER A 124 -4.04 -3.27 -19.94
C SER A 124 -5.08 -4.35 -19.68
N VAL A 125 -5.89 -4.20 -18.62
CA VAL A 125 -6.99 -5.13 -18.30
C VAL A 125 -7.95 -5.31 -19.49
N ASP A 126 -8.19 -4.25 -20.26
CA ASP A 126 -9.06 -4.25 -21.44
C ASP A 126 -8.51 -5.03 -22.66
N ASP A 127 -7.20 -5.29 -22.72
CA ASP A 127 -6.52 -5.93 -23.86
C ASP A 127 -6.07 -7.38 -23.56
N ARG A 128 -6.52 -7.98 -22.45
CA ARG A 128 -6.10 -9.34 -22.07
C ARG A 128 -6.98 -10.42 -22.72
N ASP A 129 -6.49 -10.99 -23.81
CA ASP A 129 -7.06 -12.21 -24.39
C ASP A 129 -6.97 -13.39 -23.40
N ASP A 130 -8.13 -13.90 -22.97
CA ASP A 130 -8.30 -14.97 -21.96
C ASP A 130 -7.83 -16.37 -22.43
N GLU A 131 -7.33 -16.52 -23.67
CA GLU A 131 -7.09 -17.83 -24.30
C GLU A 131 -5.93 -18.63 -23.66
N TYR A 132 -5.09 -18.01 -22.83
CA TYR A 132 -3.98 -18.68 -22.17
C TYR A 132 -3.86 -18.29 -20.69
N LEU A 133 -4.53 -19.04 -19.81
CA LEU A 133 -4.53 -18.84 -18.34
C LEU A 133 -3.42 -19.61 -17.59
N GLY A 134 -2.44 -20.16 -18.31
CA GLY A 134 -1.33 -20.91 -17.71
C GLY A 134 -0.33 -20.05 -16.92
N LEU A 135 0.33 -20.66 -15.95
CA LEU A 135 1.59 -20.19 -15.38
C LEU A 135 2.67 -20.19 -16.48
N PRO A 136 3.62 -19.24 -16.48
CA PRO A 136 4.72 -19.24 -17.42
C PRO A 136 5.66 -20.44 -17.11
N PRO A 137 6.10 -21.20 -18.12
CA PRO A 137 7.04 -22.32 -17.94
C PRO A 137 8.26 -22.04 -17.04
N ILE A 138 8.83 -20.84 -17.08
CA ILE A 138 9.94 -20.39 -16.22
C ILE A 138 9.61 -20.49 -14.72
N ALA A 139 8.35 -20.30 -14.35
CA ALA A 139 7.87 -20.35 -12.97
C ALA A 139 7.26 -21.71 -12.58
N ALA A 140 7.30 -22.74 -13.45
CA ALA A 140 6.75 -24.06 -13.14
C ALA A 140 7.39 -24.70 -11.88
N ASN A 141 8.65 -24.38 -11.60
CA ASN A 141 9.36 -24.83 -10.39
C ASN A 141 9.19 -23.89 -9.19
N GLU A 142 8.80 -22.63 -9.41
CA GLU A 142 8.58 -21.62 -8.37
C GLU A 142 7.26 -20.86 -8.62
N PRO A 143 6.09 -21.51 -8.44
CA PRO A 143 4.79 -20.91 -8.79
C PRO A 143 4.48 -19.61 -8.02
N ILE A 144 5.08 -19.45 -6.83
CA ILE A 144 4.95 -18.25 -6.00
C ILE A 144 5.67 -17.03 -6.62
N LEU A 145 6.73 -17.24 -7.41
CA LEU A 145 7.36 -16.15 -8.16
C LEU A 145 6.42 -15.59 -9.23
N CYS A 146 5.70 -16.46 -9.96
CA CYS A 146 4.66 -16.03 -10.89
C CYS A 146 3.56 -15.24 -10.17
N LEU A 147 3.07 -15.76 -9.04
CA LEU A 147 2.02 -15.09 -8.27
C LEU A 147 2.47 -13.70 -7.80
N ILE A 148 3.71 -13.57 -7.29
CA ILE A 148 4.29 -12.27 -6.89
C ILE A 148 4.37 -11.32 -8.08
N TRP A 149 4.83 -11.79 -9.25
CA TRP A 149 4.89 -10.95 -10.45
C TRP A 149 3.50 -10.48 -10.91
N GLU A 150 2.50 -11.36 -10.89
CA GLU A 150 1.13 -11.05 -11.25
C GLU A 150 0.48 -10.04 -10.30
N GLN A 151 0.72 -10.17 -8.99
CA GLN A 151 0.25 -9.18 -8.02
C GLN A 151 0.93 -7.82 -8.23
N ILE A 152 2.25 -7.79 -8.46
CA ILE A 152 2.96 -6.52 -8.69
C ILE A 152 2.55 -5.86 -10.01
N ALA A 153 2.31 -6.63 -11.08
CA ALA A 153 1.77 -6.11 -12.33
C ALA A 153 0.37 -5.51 -12.11
N THR A 154 -0.52 -6.22 -11.40
CA THR A 154 -1.84 -5.70 -11.01
C THR A 154 -1.73 -4.41 -10.18
N LEU A 155 -0.74 -4.28 -9.29
CA LEU A 155 -0.48 -3.02 -8.57
C LEU A 155 -0.15 -1.82 -9.48
N TYR A 156 0.36 -2.05 -10.70
CA TYR A 156 0.66 -1.02 -11.70
C TYR A 156 -0.55 -0.70 -12.61
N THR A 157 -1.22 -1.72 -13.14
CA THR A 157 -2.19 -1.59 -14.25
C THR A 157 -3.66 -1.84 -13.88
N GLY A 158 -3.94 -2.43 -12.71
CA GLY A 158 -5.30 -2.75 -12.26
C GLY A 158 -6.12 -1.53 -11.81
N SER A 159 -7.42 -1.75 -11.60
CA SER A 159 -8.31 -0.76 -10.98
C SER A 159 -7.93 -0.51 -9.51
N LEU A 160 -8.56 0.47 -8.85
CA LEU A 160 -8.32 0.70 -7.41
C LEU A 160 -8.74 -0.49 -6.53
N GLU A 161 -9.68 -1.32 -7.00
CA GLU A 161 -10.13 -2.54 -6.33
C GLU A 161 -9.12 -3.67 -6.54
N ASP A 162 -8.76 -3.99 -7.79
CA ASP A 162 -7.75 -5.02 -8.11
C ASP A 162 -6.41 -4.74 -7.42
N ARG A 163 -6.01 -3.45 -7.34
CA ARG A 163 -4.79 -3.02 -6.66
C ARG A 163 -4.87 -3.21 -5.14
N SER A 164 -6.06 -3.10 -4.54
CA SER A 164 -6.29 -3.40 -3.13
C SER A 164 -6.14 -4.89 -2.85
N ASP A 165 -6.77 -5.73 -3.68
CA ASP A 165 -6.72 -7.20 -3.57
C ASP A 165 -5.32 -7.75 -3.82
N ALA A 166 -4.59 -7.16 -4.77
CA ALA A 166 -3.18 -7.49 -5.01
C ALA A 166 -2.31 -7.15 -3.80
N ALA A 167 -2.55 -6.01 -3.15
CA ALA A 167 -1.85 -5.65 -1.91
C ALA A 167 -2.22 -6.61 -0.75
N ALA A 168 -3.48 -7.03 -0.61
CA ALA A 168 -3.92 -8.02 0.38
C ALA A 168 -3.28 -9.40 0.16
N SER A 169 -3.13 -9.80 -1.11
CA SER A 169 -2.44 -11.03 -1.51
C SER A 169 -0.95 -10.97 -1.14
N LEU A 170 -0.28 -9.85 -1.43
CA LEU A 170 1.12 -9.63 -1.05
C LEU A 170 1.31 -9.56 0.49
N VAL A 171 0.35 -8.98 1.23
CA VAL A 171 0.32 -9.02 2.71
C VAL A 171 0.32 -10.46 3.20
N SER A 172 -0.50 -11.34 2.60
CA SER A 172 -0.59 -12.74 3.01
C SER A 172 0.72 -13.48 2.74
N LEU A 173 1.28 -13.34 1.52
CA LEU A 173 2.57 -13.94 1.16
C LEU A 173 3.72 -13.46 2.07
N ALA A 174 3.82 -12.15 2.31
CA ALA A 174 4.85 -11.56 3.18
C ALA A 174 4.63 -11.85 4.66
N ARG A 175 3.41 -12.22 5.10
CA ARG A 175 3.14 -12.70 6.46
C ARG A 175 3.64 -14.13 6.64
N ASP A 176 3.32 -15.00 5.68
CA ASP A 176 3.42 -16.44 5.84
C ASP A 176 4.85 -16.98 5.63
N ASN A 177 5.72 -16.29 4.88
CA ASN A 177 7.13 -16.68 4.73
C ASN A 177 8.07 -15.48 4.44
N ASP A 178 9.14 -15.34 5.23
CA ASP A 178 10.19 -14.32 5.08
C ASP A 178 10.82 -14.33 3.67
N ARG A 179 10.99 -15.52 3.06
CA ARG A 179 11.52 -15.67 1.69
C ARG A 179 10.64 -14.96 0.67
N TYR A 180 9.32 -15.01 0.83
CA TYR A 180 8.40 -14.35 -0.10
C TYR A 180 8.43 -12.83 0.10
N GLY A 181 8.60 -12.37 1.35
CA GLY A 181 8.86 -10.96 1.64
C GLY A 181 10.11 -10.44 0.90
N LYS A 182 11.24 -11.14 0.99
CA LYS A 182 12.45 -10.77 0.22
C LYS A 182 12.21 -10.78 -1.29
N LEU A 183 11.54 -11.80 -1.81
CA LEU A 183 11.25 -11.91 -3.24
C LEU A 183 10.37 -10.73 -3.74
N ILE A 184 9.36 -10.30 -2.97
CA ILE A 184 8.56 -9.11 -3.31
C ILE A 184 9.40 -7.83 -3.40
N ILE A 185 10.46 -7.70 -2.57
CA ILE A 185 11.41 -6.58 -2.64
C ILE A 185 12.30 -6.70 -3.89
N GLU A 186 12.88 -7.88 -4.12
CA GLU A 186 13.79 -8.16 -5.24
C GLU A 186 13.12 -7.97 -6.61
N GLU A 187 11.86 -8.39 -6.73
CA GLU A 187 11.02 -8.15 -7.91
C GLU A 187 10.47 -6.72 -8.02
N GLY A 188 10.75 -5.84 -7.05
CA GLY A 188 10.44 -4.41 -7.15
C GLY A 188 9.02 -3.99 -6.73
N GLY A 189 8.30 -4.82 -5.95
CA GLY A 189 6.95 -4.52 -5.48
C GLY A 189 6.85 -3.29 -4.56
N VAL A 190 7.96 -2.85 -3.96
CA VAL A 190 8.01 -1.68 -3.05
C VAL A 190 7.54 -0.39 -3.72
N GLY A 191 7.94 -0.14 -4.97
CA GLY A 191 7.58 1.07 -5.72
C GLY A 191 6.06 1.26 -5.89
N PRO A 192 5.34 0.30 -6.49
CA PRO A 192 3.90 0.42 -6.68
C PRO A 192 3.11 0.28 -5.38
N LEU A 193 3.60 -0.44 -4.36
CA LEU A 193 3.03 -0.37 -3.00
C LEU A 193 3.10 1.06 -2.43
N LEU A 194 4.25 1.75 -2.54
CA LEU A 194 4.39 3.15 -2.11
C LEU A 194 3.53 4.14 -2.92
N LYS A 195 3.21 3.81 -4.16
CA LYS A 195 2.22 4.56 -4.96
C LYS A 195 0.80 4.30 -4.44
N LEU A 196 0.44 3.05 -4.19
CA LEU A 196 -0.89 2.67 -3.68
C LEU A 196 -1.17 3.27 -2.29
N VAL A 197 -0.18 3.35 -1.40
CA VAL A 197 -0.29 4.06 -0.11
C VAL A 197 -0.69 5.54 -0.27
N LYS A 198 -0.34 6.20 -1.38
CA LYS A 198 -0.64 7.63 -1.63
C LYS A 198 -1.97 7.87 -2.36
N GLU A 199 -2.37 6.93 -3.19
CA GLU A 199 -3.36 7.13 -4.26
C GLU A 199 -4.50 6.09 -4.24
N GLY A 200 -4.42 5.07 -3.38
CA GLY A 200 -5.43 4.02 -3.26
C GLY A 200 -6.74 4.49 -2.62
N ASN A 201 -7.76 3.63 -2.70
CA ASN A 201 -8.88 3.66 -1.75
C ASN A 201 -8.38 3.32 -0.33
N ILE A 202 -9.23 3.49 0.69
CA ILE A 202 -8.82 3.32 2.10
C ILE A 202 -8.21 1.93 2.34
N GLU A 203 -8.87 0.89 1.84
CA GLU A 203 -8.43 -0.50 1.99
C GLU A 203 -7.09 -0.77 1.30
N GLY A 204 -6.90 -0.33 0.06
CA GLY A 204 -5.64 -0.45 -0.67
C GLY A 204 -4.50 0.32 0.00
N GLN A 205 -4.79 1.48 0.60
CA GLN A 205 -3.80 2.20 1.41
C GLN A 205 -3.42 1.44 2.68
N GLU A 206 -4.39 0.86 3.41
CA GLU A 206 -4.13 0.01 4.58
C GLU A 206 -3.35 -1.25 4.21
N ASN A 207 -3.75 -1.97 3.16
CA ASN A 207 -3.08 -3.18 2.69
C ASN A 207 -1.65 -2.88 2.21
N ALA A 208 -1.44 -1.80 1.47
CA ALA A 208 -0.10 -1.43 1.01
C ALA A 208 0.83 -0.97 2.15
N ALA A 209 0.32 -0.19 3.12
CA ALA A 209 1.08 0.17 4.31
C ALA A 209 1.41 -1.07 5.17
N ARG A 210 0.47 -2.02 5.27
CA ARG A 210 0.65 -3.30 5.96
C ARG A 210 1.70 -4.17 5.27
N ALA A 211 1.69 -4.25 3.95
CA ALA A 211 2.70 -4.96 3.18
C ALA A 211 4.09 -4.39 3.48
N ILE A 212 4.28 -3.06 3.37
CA ILE A 212 5.57 -2.41 3.64
C ILE A 212 6.09 -2.72 5.06
N GLY A 213 5.23 -2.75 6.07
CA GLY A 213 5.60 -3.16 7.43
C GLY A 213 6.06 -4.63 7.51
N LEU A 214 5.35 -5.54 6.83
CA LEU A 214 5.70 -6.97 6.78
C LEU A 214 6.95 -7.29 5.94
N LEU A 215 7.33 -6.43 4.99
CA LEU A 215 8.52 -6.60 4.17
C LEU A 215 9.81 -6.30 4.94
N GLY A 216 9.79 -5.36 5.89
CA GLY A 216 10.97 -4.94 6.63
C GLY A 216 11.33 -5.83 7.82
N ARG A 217 11.49 -7.15 7.62
CA ARG A 217 11.84 -8.11 8.68
C ARG A 217 13.33 -8.14 9.06
N ASP A 218 14.19 -7.62 8.21
CA ASP A 218 15.65 -7.64 8.42
C ASP A 218 16.31 -6.30 8.00
N PRO A 219 17.55 -6.02 8.47
CA PRO A 219 18.26 -4.77 8.16
C PRO A 219 18.39 -4.42 6.67
N GLU A 220 18.65 -5.39 5.79
CA GLU A 220 18.83 -5.16 4.36
C GLU A 220 17.49 -4.78 3.71
N SER A 221 16.43 -5.50 4.06
CA SER A 221 15.06 -5.21 3.63
C SER A 221 14.61 -3.81 4.09
N VAL A 222 14.86 -3.44 5.35
CA VAL A 222 14.53 -2.09 5.86
C VAL A 222 15.35 -1.01 5.16
N GLU A 223 16.64 -1.24 4.89
CA GLU A 223 17.46 -0.26 4.17
C GLU A 223 16.98 -0.07 2.72
N HIS A 224 16.59 -1.15 2.03
CA HIS A 224 15.98 -1.06 0.70
C HIS A 224 14.69 -0.23 0.72
N LEU A 225 13.79 -0.50 1.67
CA LEU A 225 12.54 0.24 1.88
C LEU A 225 12.79 1.75 2.10
N ILE A 226 13.83 2.09 2.88
CA ILE A 226 14.24 3.48 3.12
C ILE A 226 14.77 4.13 1.84
N ARG A 227 15.66 3.46 1.10
CA ARG A 227 16.19 3.96 -0.20
C ARG A 227 15.07 4.16 -1.24
N ALA A 228 14.00 3.36 -1.19
CA ALA A 228 12.80 3.52 -2.01
C ALA A 228 11.89 4.70 -1.58
N GLY A 229 12.21 5.39 -0.48
CA GLY A 229 11.53 6.61 -0.05
C GLY A 229 10.39 6.42 0.96
N VAL A 230 10.31 5.27 1.66
CA VAL A 230 9.29 4.99 2.69
C VAL A 230 9.08 6.14 3.66
N CYS A 231 10.16 6.75 4.18
CA CYS A 231 10.07 7.84 5.17
C CYS A 231 9.22 9.02 4.66
N THR A 232 9.47 9.46 3.42
CA THR A 232 8.73 10.58 2.79
C THR A 232 7.26 10.26 2.58
N VAL A 233 6.94 9.00 2.23
CA VAL A 233 5.54 8.56 2.08
C VAL A 233 4.83 8.51 3.42
N PHE A 234 5.45 7.88 4.43
CA PHE A 234 4.87 7.73 5.76
C PHE A 234 4.64 9.08 6.45
N VAL A 235 5.52 10.07 6.26
CA VAL A 235 5.30 11.46 6.72
C VAL A 235 4.03 12.06 6.13
N LYS A 236 3.79 11.91 4.82
CA LYS A 236 2.59 12.43 4.17
C LYS A 236 1.34 11.79 4.77
N ILE A 237 1.31 10.47 4.88
CA ILE A 237 0.15 9.73 5.42
C ILE A 237 -0.09 10.08 6.89
N LEU A 238 0.93 10.06 7.74
CA LEU A 238 0.81 10.44 9.16
C LEU A 238 0.36 11.88 9.37
N LYS A 239 0.50 12.77 8.38
CA LYS A 239 0.00 14.15 8.45
C LYS A 239 -1.43 14.30 7.90
N GLU A 240 -1.73 13.66 6.76
CA GLU A 240 -2.88 14.00 5.90
C GLU A 240 -3.83 12.81 5.58
N GLY A 241 -3.40 11.57 5.79
CA GLY A 241 -4.20 10.37 5.47
C GLY A 241 -5.37 10.11 6.43
N PRO A 242 -6.29 9.18 6.08
CA PRO A 242 -7.37 8.72 6.96
C PRO A 242 -6.84 8.08 8.24
N LEU A 243 -7.58 8.17 9.36
CA LEU A 243 -7.06 7.76 10.68
C LEU A 243 -6.71 6.26 10.77
N LYS A 244 -7.46 5.41 10.04
CA LYS A 244 -7.17 3.97 9.90
C LYS A 244 -5.82 3.72 9.22
N VAL A 245 -5.59 4.37 8.07
CA VAL A 245 -4.34 4.28 7.32
C VAL A 245 -3.15 4.84 8.13
N GLN A 246 -3.37 5.91 8.90
CA GLN A 246 -2.38 6.46 9.83
C GLN A 246 -2.00 5.45 10.92
N ALA A 247 -2.96 4.71 11.47
CA ALA A 247 -2.70 3.67 12.47
C ALA A 247 -1.85 2.52 11.90
N VAL A 248 -2.18 2.04 10.69
CA VAL A 248 -1.38 1.01 9.99
C VAL A 248 0.00 1.53 9.61
N THR A 249 0.12 2.81 9.24
CA THR A 249 1.42 3.44 8.95
C THR A 249 2.29 3.56 10.21
N ALA A 250 1.71 3.92 11.36
CA ALA A 250 2.41 3.92 12.63
C ALA A 250 2.84 2.50 13.05
N TRP A 251 1.98 1.50 12.85
CA TRP A 251 2.35 0.10 13.04
C TRP A 251 3.56 -0.28 12.16
N ALA A 252 3.55 0.05 10.87
CA ALA A 252 4.66 -0.23 9.96
C ALA A 252 5.97 0.46 10.41
N VAL A 253 5.92 1.73 10.83
CA VAL A 253 7.09 2.42 11.44
C VAL A 253 7.61 1.64 12.65
N SER A 254 6.73 1.06 13.47
CA SER A 254 7.13 0.28 14.64
C SER A 254 7.88 -1.02 14.29
N GLU A 255 7.44 -1.74 13.24
CA GLU A 255 8.12 -2.95 12.76
C GLU A 255 9.50 -2.63 12.16
N LEU A 256 9.58 -1.60 11.31
CA LEU A 256 10.85 -1.16 10.71
C LEU A 256 11.88 -0.74 11.78
N ALA A 257 11.44 0.01 12.79
CA ALA A 257 12.28 0.42 13.92
C ALA A 257 12.64 -0.75 14.86
N ALA A 258 11.80 -1.79 14.95
CA ALA A 258 12.11 -3.02 15.69
C ALA A 258 13.25 -3.81 15.05
N ASN A 259 13.19 -3.99 13.73
CA ASN A 259 14.07 -4.89 12.99
C ASN A 259 15.37 -4.20 12.53
N HIS A 260 15.40 -2.87 12.47
CA HIS A 260 16.60 -2.11 12.10
C HIS A 260 16.75 -0.80 12.90
N PRO A 261 17.31 -0.83 14.13
CA PRO A 261 17.46 0.35 14.98
C PRO A 261 18.19 1.55 14.34
N LYS A 262 19.04 1.36 13.32
CA LYS A 262 19.68 2.48 12.61
C LYS A 262 18.68 3.36 11.82
N CYS A 263 17.48 2.87 11.49
CA CYS A 263 16.46 3.70 10.85
C CYS A 263 15.81 4.73 11.78
N GLN A 264 16.00 4.59 13.10
CA GLN A 264 15.45 5.50 14.11
C GLN A 264 15.83 6.96 13.82
N ASP A 265 17.11 7.22 13.54
CA ASP A 265 17.61 8.57 13.28
C ASP A 265 17.10 9.15 11.96
N LEU A 266 16.86 8.32 10.94
CA LEU A 266 16.25 8.73 9.68
C LEU A 266 14.77 9.10 9.88
N PHE A 267 14.03 8.29 10.64
CA PHE A 267 12.65 8.63 11.02
C PHE A 267 12.58 9.90 11.90
N ALA A 268 13.60 10.17 12.72
CA ALA A 268 13.74 11.42 13.47
C ALA A 268 13.94 12.62 12.54
N GLN A 269 14.89 12.54 11.61
CA GLN A 269 15.16 13.59 10.60
C GLN A 269 13.93 13.90 9.75
N HIS A 270 13.14 12.88 9.41
CA HIS A 270 11.88 13.03 8.68
C HIS A 270 10.69 13.51 9.53
N ASN A 271 10.88 13.95 10.79
CA ASN A 271 9.82 14.43 11.69
C ASN A 271 8.73 13.40 12.06
N ILE A 272 8.94 12.10 11.84
CA ILE A 272 7.93 11.07 12.14
C ILE A 272 7.62 11.02 13.64
N ILE A 273 8.63 11.15 14.50
CA ILE A 273 8.46 11.19 15.97
C ILE A 273 7.45 12.27 16.37
N ARG A 274 7.59 13.49 15.86
CA ARG A 274 6.69 14.61 16.19
C ARG A 274 5.25 14.31 15.75
N LEU A 275 5.06 13.74 14.56
CA LEU A 275 3.73 13.38 14.07
C LEU A 275 3.07 12.30 14.95
N LEU A 276 3.84 11.30 15.38
CA LEU A 276 3.35 10.25 16.28
C LEU A 276 3.00 10.79 17.68
N VAL A 277 3.80 11.72 18.23
CA VAL A 277 3.49 12.43 19.48
C VAL A 277 2.20 13.24 19.33
N CYS A 278 2.00 13.97 18.22
CA CYS A 278 0.76 14.70 17.96
C CYS A 278 -0.48 13.77 17.90
N HIS A 279 -0.35 12.56 17.34
CA HIS A 279 -1.43 11.57 17.33
C HIS A 279 -1.76 11.01 18.73
N LEU A 280 -0.74 10.83 19.58
CA LEU A 280 -0.94 10.39 20.96
C LEU A 280 -1.61 11.49 21.82
N ALA A 281 -1.24 12.75 21.60
CA ALA A 281 -1.78 13.91 22.30
C ALA A 281 -3.13 14.43 21.75
N PHE A 282 -3.63 13.89 20.64
CA PHE A 282 -4.94 14.27 20.11
C PHE A 282 -6.05 13.88 21.11
N GLU A 283 -7.03 14.77 21.33
CA GLU A 283 -8.12 14.70 22.33
C GLU A 283 -7.70 14.83 23.82
N THR A 284 -6.45 14.55 24.22
CA THR A 284 -6.07 14.64 25.65
C THR A 284 -6.17 16.07 26.20
N ILE A 285 -5.92 17.07 25.35
CA ILE A 285 -6.09 18.50 25.67
C ILE A 285 -7.56 18.84 25.99
N GLN A 286 -8.53 18.15 25.39
CA GLN A 286 -9.95 18.42 25.58
C GLN A 286 -10.48 17.82 26.90
N GLU A 287 -9.94 16.68 27.36
CA GLU A 287 -10.23 16.14 28.69
C GLU A 287 -9.61 16.98 29.81
N HIS A 288 -8.35 17.40 29.68
CA HIS A 288 -7.74 18.29 30.68
C HIS A 288 -8.46 19.65 30.78
N SER A 289 -9.04 20.14 29.68
CA SER A 289 -9.90 21.34 29.69
C SER A 289 -11.23 21.13 30.44
N LYS A 290 -11.72 19.89 30.54
CA LYS A 290 -12.97 19.52 31.22
C LYS A 290 -12.80 19.34 32.74
N TYR A 291 -11.58 19.03 33.18
CA TYR A 291 -11.20 18.90 34.60
C TYR A 291 -10.31 20.04 35.11
N ALA A 292 -10.00 21.03 34.28
CA ALA A 292 -9.37 22.27 34.70
C ALA A 292 -10.33 23.04 35.61
N ILE A 293 -10.12 22.94 36.93
CA ILE A 293 -10.77 23.80 37.91
C ILE A 293 -10.46 25.24 37.52
N ALA A 294 -11.51 26.04 37.27
CA ALA A 294 -11.38 27.43 36.91
C ALA A 294 -10.70 28.21 38.04
N SER A 295 -9.38 28.39 37.93
CA SER A 295 -8.65 29.39 38.68
C SER A 295 -9.12 30.75 38.18
N ASN A 296 -10.11 31.33 38.86
CA ASN A 296 -10.66 32.64 38.57
C ASN A 296 -9.61 33.74 38.82
N LYS A 297 -8.65 33.88 37.90
CA LYS A 297 -7.93 35.14 37.67
C LYS A 297 -8.83 36.11 36.90
N VAL A 298 -9.97 36.45 37.49
CA VAL A 298 -10.82 37.55 37.03
C VAL A 298 -10.33 38.85 37.68
N THR A 299 -9.48 39.55 36.93
CA THR A 299 -9.46 41.03 36.85
C THR A 299 -9.48 41.82 38.18
N LEU A 300 -8.37 41.77 38.93
CA LEU A 300 -8.13 42.60 40.13
C LEU A 300 -7.97 44.13 39.87
N ILE A 301 -8.39 44.62 38.71
CA ILE A 301 -8.18 46.02 38.28
C ILE A 301 -9.49 46.85 38.32
N HIS A 302 -10.67 46.20 38.39
CA HIS A 302 -11.96 46.91 38.29
C HIS A 302 -12.63 47.26 39.65
N ALA A 303 -11.95 47.05 40.78
CA ALA A 303 -12.50 47.19 42.13
C ALA A 303 -11.86 48.31 42.98
N VAL A 304 -11.05 49.20 42.40
CA VAL A 304 -10.28 50.23 43.13
C VAL A 304 -10.71 51.68 42.80
N VAL A 305 -11.62 51.90 41.83
CA VAL A 305 -11.88 53.24 41.26
C VAL A 305 -13.30 53.77 41.57
N MET A 306 -13.89 53.44 42.73
CA MET A 306 -15.18 54.00 43.18
C MET A 306 -15.19 54.35 44.68
N ALA A 307 -14.16 55.04 45.17
CA ALA A 307 -14.10 55.52 46.56
C ALA A 307 -13.24 56.80 46.73
N SER A 308 -13.60 57.91 46.08
CA SER A 308 -13.00 59.22 46.38
C SER A 308 -13.79 60.42 45.81
N SER A 309 -14.65 61.04 46.63
CA SER A 309 -14.83 62.51 46.72
C SER A 309 -15.91 62.93 47.74
N ASN A 310 -15.44 63.50 48.86
CA ASN A 310 -15.98 64.61 49.67
C ASN A 310 -17.35 64.54 50.41
N ASN A 311 -17.25 64.58 51.76
CA ASN A 311 -17.94 65.43 52.77
C ASN A 311 -19.42 65.87 52.54
N SER A 312 -20.32 65.82 53.53
CA SER A 312 -20.14 66.35 54.90
C SER A 312 -21.21 65.91 55.94
N ASP A 313 -20.78 65.77 57.20
CA ASP A 313 -21.47 66.02 58.48
C ASP A 313 -22.61 65.12 59.08
N VAL A 314 -22.60 65.15 60.42
CA VAL A 314 -23.63 64.75 61.43
C VAL A 314 -23.71 63.27 61.90
N ASN A 315 -22.83 62.93 62.85
CA ASN A 315 -23.10 62.46 64.24
C ASN A 315 -24.16 61.38 64.61
N ILE A 316 -23.82 60.61 65.66
CA ILE A 316 -24.70 59.89 66.64
C ILE A 316 -25.33 58.57 66.11
N VAL A 317 -25.29 57.39 66.77
CA VAL A 317 -24.91 56.99 68.15
C VAL A 317 -24.22 55.59 68.18
N LYS A 318 -23.41 55.30 69.21
CA LYS A 318 -22.89 53.94 69.53
C LYS A 318 -24.01 53.03 70.06
N ASN A 319 -23.99 51.74 69.75
CA ASN A 319 -24.26 50.71 70.76
C ASN A 319 -23.55 49.40 70.46
N VAL A 320 -22.83 48.90 71.47
CA VAL A 320 -22.16 47.60 71.53
C VAL A 320 -22.87 46.80 72.62
N VAL A 321 -23.27 45.57 72.33
CA VAL A 321 -23.44 44.51 73.34
C VAL A 321 -23.05 43.18 72.69
N ASP A 322 -22.00 42.55 73.22
CA ASP A 322 -21.64 41.15 72.98
C ASP A 322 -22.60 40.22 73.76
N ASP A 323 -22.83 38.99 73.27
CA ASP A 323 -22.99 37.86 74.20
C ASP A 323 -22.70 36.49 73.52
N ASP A 324 -22.47 35.47 74.36
CA ASP A 324 -21.56 34.36 74.10
C ASP A 324 -22.21 32.99 73.72
N HIS A 325 -21.54 32.28 72.79
CA HIS A 325 -21.30 30.81 72.77
C HIS A 325 -22.53 29.81 72.70
N PRO A 326 -22.33 28.49 72.48
CA PRO A 326 -21.37 27.75 71.62
C PRO A 326 -22.05 26.71 70.67
N LYS A 327 -21.24 25.98 69.88
CA LYS A 327 -21.64 24.93 68.89
C LYS A 327 -22.08 23.59 69.55
N PRO A 328 -22.73 22.67 68.81
CA PRO A 328 -21.95 21.51 68.33
C PRO A 328 -22.32 20.95 66.93
N ILE A 329 -21.43 20.08 66.42
CA ILE A 329 -21.50 19.36 65.13
C ILE A 329 -22.29 18.04 65.29
N LEU A 330 -23.01 17.58 64.25
CA LEU A 330 -23.57 16.23 64.18
C LEU A 330 -23.58 15.62 62.76
N HIS A 331 -23.08 14.39 62.67
CA HIS A 331 -23.18 13.39 61.59
C HIS A 331 -23.51 12.03 62.28
N PRO A 332 -23.84 10.92 61.58
CA PRO A 332 -24.74 10.72 60.44
C PRO A 332 -25.72 9.51 60.64
N MET A 333 -26.48 9.16 59.58
CA MET A 333 -27.19 7.87 59.30
C MET A 333 -28.52 7.50 60.00
N GLY A 334 -29.51 7.08 59.18
CA GLY A 334 -30.41 5.95 59.51
C GLY A 334 -31.85 5.95 58.93
N LYS A 335 -32.19 4.91 58.14
CA LYS A 335 -33.56 4.44 57.74
C LYS A 335 -34.28 5.28 56.65
N GLN A 336 -35.14 4.75 55.76
CA GLN A 336 -35.60 3.37 55.47
C GLN A 336 -36.15 3.27 54.01
N MET A 337 -36.14 2.09 53.39
CA MET A 337 -36.91 1.77 52.16
C MET A 337 -38.22 1.02 52.49
N PRO A 338 -39.15 0.92 51.53
CA PRO A 338 -39.56 -0.43 51.06
C PRO A 338 -39.71 -0.58 49.53
N ASN A 339 -39.68 -1.84 49.09
CA ASN A 339 -39.81 -2.29 47.69
C ASN A 339 -41.27 -2.35 47.20
N GLN A 340 -41.47 -2.38 45.87
CA GLN A 340 -42.54 -3.14 45.22
C GLN A 340 -42.15 -3.58 43.78
N MET A 341 -42.44 -4.83 43.42
CA MET A 341 -42.18 -5.46 42.10
C MET A 341 -43.18 -6.62 41.90
N HIS A 342 -43.77 -6.73 40.69
CA HIS A 342 -44.51 -7.85 40.02
C HIS A 342 -45.67 -7.24 39.18
N ASN A 343 -46.16 -7.74 38.03
CA ASN A 343 -46.26 -9.07 37.38
C ASN A 343 -46.23 -8.92 35.82
N VAL A 344 -46.26 -9.95 34.94
CA VAL A 344 -45.53 -11.24 34.83
C VAL A 344 -45.95 -11.94 33.50
N VAL A 345 -45.00 -12.43 32.68
CA VAL A 345 -45.18 -13.47 31.59
C VAL A 345 -46.09 -13.06 30.39
N THR A 346 -45.91 -13.43 29.11
CA THR A 346 -45.31 -14.56 28.35
C THR A 346 -44.64 -13.99 27.07
N ASN A 347 -43.90 -14.68 26.18
CA ASN A 347 -43.47 -16.08 26.03
C ASN A 347 -42.10 -16.13 25.31
N THR A 348 -41.60 -17.30 24.87
CA THR A 348 -40.32 -17.46 24.16
C THR A 348 -40.32 -18.69 23.22
N MET A 349 -39.69 -18.54 22.03
CA MET A 349 -39.23 -19.59 21.08
C MET A 349 -40.24 -20.57 20.41
N ALA A 350 -40.30 -20.56 19.07
CA ALA A 350 -40.60 -21.75 18.26
C ALA A 350 -40.04 -21.68 16.81
N MET A 351 -39.17 -22.66 16.49
CA MET A 351 -39.04 -23.36 15.18
C MET A 351 -38.65 -22.59 13.89
N ASN A 352 -37.35 -22.44 13.70
CA ASN A 352 -36.56 -23.11 12.63
C ASN A 352 -37.32 -23.83 11.47
N ARG A 353 -37.25 -23.32 10.21
CA ARG A 353 -36.82 -24.03 8.96
C ARG A 353 -37.34 -23.43 7.62
N VAL A 354 -36.40 -23.21 6.68
CA VAL A 354 -36.43 -23.51 5.22
C VAL A 354 -37.65 -23.09 4.37
N GLY A 355 -37.42 -22.27 3.31
CA GLY A 355 -38.41 -22.10 2.22
C GLY A 355 -37.94 -21.23 1.03
N LYS A 356 -37.69 -21.88 -0.10
CA LYS A 356 -37.19 -21.37 -1.42
C LYS A 356 -37.92 -20.13 -2.03
N ALA A 357 -37.20 -19.41 -2.89
CA ALA A 357 -37.76 -18.50 -3.93
C ALA A 357 -38.56 -19.27 -5.02
N PRO A 358 -39.31 -18.57 -5.92
CA PRO A 358 -38.72 -18.19 -7.21
C PRO A 358 -39.23 -16.91 -7.94
N GLN A 359 -38.29 -16.23 -8.62
CA GLN A 359 -38.32 -15.66 -9.99
C GLN A 359 -39.52 -14.84 -10.56
N LYS A 360 -39.22 -13.57 -10.93
CA LYS A 360 -39.40 -12.88 -12.26
C LYS A 360 -40.84 -12.70 -12.86
N PRO A 361 -41.02 -11.93 -13.96
CA PRO A 361 -40.28 -10.75 -14.48
C PRO A 361 -41.21 -9.57 -14.88
N SER A 362 -40.65 -8.41 -15.31
CA SER A 362 -41.02 -7.78 -16.60
C SER A 362 -40.16 -6.56 -16.98
N ASN A 363 -39.72 -6.56 -18.24
CA ASN A 363 -39.17 -5.45 -19.01
C ASN A 363 -40.15 -4.24 -19.07
N ASN A 364 -39.79 -3.00 -19.45
CA ASN A 364 -39.30 -2.64 -20.79
C ASN A 364 -38.93 -1.15 -20.92
N HIS A 365 -37.98 -0.84 -21.82
CA HIS A 365 -37.89 0.28 -22.79
C HIS A 365 -38.26 1.76 -22.41
N VAL A 366 -37.72 2.81 -23.03
CA VAL A 366 -36.50 3.09 -23.84
C VAL A 366 -36.45 4.61 -24.15
N ARG A 367 -35.31 5.16 -24.62
CA ARG A 367 -35.14 6.51 -25.27
C ARG A 367 -35.39 7.74 -24.38
N SER A 368 -34.93 8.96 -24.71
CA SER A 368 -33.75 9.46 -25.46
C SER A 368 -33.81 11.01 -25.50
N ASN A 369 -32.66 11.70 -25.58
CA ASN A 369 -32.53 13.14 -25.88
C ASN A 369 -33.13 14.10 -24.81
N SER A 370 -32.76 15.38 -24.70
CA SER A 370 -31.87 16.22 -25.53
C SER A 370 -31.25 17.37 -24.73
N GLN A 371 -30.11 17.88 -25.22
CA GLN A 371 -29.68 19.29 -25.22
C GLN A 371 -29.88 20.14 -23.94
N GLY A 372 -28.75 20.42 -23.28
CA GLY A 372 -28.12 21.75 -23.34
C GLY A 372 -28.81 22.94 -22.67
N ASN A 373 -28.11 23.56 -21.73
CA ASN A 373 -27.93 25.02 -21.77
C ASN A 373 -26.68 25.45 -21.02
N ALA A 374 -25.89 26.34 -21.64
CA ALA A 374 -24.76 27.00 -21.01
C ALA A 374 -25.23 28.24 -20.24
N LYS A 375 -24.67 28.50 -19.05
CA LYS A 375 -24.51 29.85 -18.51
C LYS A 375 -23.15 29.99 -17.82
N GLN A 376 -22.67 31.22 -17.82
CA GLN A 376 -21.26 31.62 -17.71
C GLN A 376 -21.08 32.63 -16.56
N PHE A 377 -19.83 32.96 -16.22
CA PHE A 377 -19.37 34.05 -15.33
C PHE A 377 -19.45 33.84 -13.80
N HIS A 378 -18.28 33.67 -13.17
CA HIS A 378 -17.50 34.85 -12.73
C HIS A 378 -16.02 34.53 -12.40
N GLN A 379 -15.13 35.44 -12.80
CA GLN A 379 -13.76 35.54 -12.25
C GLN A 379 -13.78 36.45 -11.02
N VAL A 380 -13.10 36.09 -9.93
CA VAL A 380 -12.64 37.06 -8.91
C VAL A 380 -11.27 36.63 -8.36
N TYR A 381 -10.25 37.42 -8.69
CA TYR A 381 -8.96 37.68 -8.03
C TYR A 381 -8.20 36.59 -7.25
N HIS A 382 -6.96 36.36 -7.71
CA HIS A 382 -5.84 35.95 -6.85
C HIS A 382 -5.55 37.02 -5.80
N GLN A 383 -5.34 36.61 -4.54
CA GLN A 383 -4.56 37.37 -3.58
C GLN A 383 -3.61 36.42 -2.84
N GLN A 384 -2.31 36.52 -3.16
CA GLN A 384 -1.27 35.86 -2.36
C GLN A 384 -1.14 36.59 -1.03
N GLN A 385 -1.34 35.90 0.08
CA GLN A 385 -0.85 36.31 1.38
C GLN A 385 0.07 35.24 1.95
N HIS A 386 1.34 35.60 2.14
CA HIS A 386 2.26 34.86 2.98
C HIS A 386 1.77 34.93 4.43
N GLN A 387 1.39 33.79 5.01
CA GLN A 387 1.22 33.67 6.46
C GLN A 387 1.97 32.43 6.97
N ASN A 388 3.07 32.67 7.70
CA ASN A 388 3.61 31.69 8.63
C ASN A 388 2.61 31.55 9.78
N GLY A 389 1.76 30.52 9.74
CA GLY A 389 0.71 30.28 10.74
C GLY A 389 0.38 28.80 10.89
N SER A 390 0.13 28.38 12.13
CA SER A 390 -0.13 27.01 12.61
C SER A 390 -0.75 26.02 11.60
N MET A 391 0.06 25.09 11.09
CA MET A 391 -0.31 24.06 10.09
C MET A 391 -1.13 22.87 10.62
N PHE A 392 -1.65 22.92 11.85
CA PHE A 392 -2.39 21.80 12.47
C PHE A 392 -3.90 22.02 12.61
N GLY A 393 -4.42 23.24 12.44
CA GLY A 393 -5.82 23.55 12.73
C GLY A 393 -6.87 22.92 11.80
N THR A 394 -6.49 22.56 10.57
CA THR A 394 -7.45 22.11 9.54
C THR A 394 -7.83 20.63 9.63
N ASN A 395 -6.96 19.76 10.17
CA ASN A 395 -7.17 18.30 10.16
C ASN A 395 -7.74 17.73 11.48
N MET A 396 -8.14 18.59 12.42
CA MET A 396 -8.73 18.17 13.71
C MET A 396 -10.22 17.82 13.55
N LYS A 397 -10.99 18.64 12.83
CA LYS A 397 -12.44 18.48 12.64
C LYS A 397 -12.86 17.16 12.00
N GLY A 398 -12.07 16.63 11.06
CA GLY A 398 -12.36 15.32 10.45
C GLY A 398 -12.21 14.16 11.43
N ARG A 399 -11.29 14.27 12.40
CA ARG A 399 -11.00 13.23 13.40
C ARG A 399 -12.05 13.18 14.50
N GLU A 400 -12.80 14.26 14.75
CA GLU A 400 -13.87 14.27 15.75
C GLU A 400 -14.95 13.23 15.43
N ALA A 401 -15.26 13.02 14.13
CA ALA A 401 -16.26 12.08 13.63
C ALA A 401 -15.79 10.61 13.48
N GLU A 402 -14.50 10.33 13.68
CA GLU A 402 -13.95 8.96 13.63
C GLU A 402 -14.40 8.12 14.83
N ASP A 403 -14.52 6.80 14.64
CA ASP A 403 -14.97 5.90 15.70
C ASP A 403 -13.94 5.73 16.83
N ILE A 404 -14.43 5.43 18.03
CA ILE A 404 -13.61 5.33 19.25
C ILE A 404 -12.54 4.21 19.14
N ALA A 405 -12.83 3.11 18.44
CA ALA A 405 -11.89 2.00 18.29
C ALA A 405 -10.75 2.37 17.32
N THR A 406 -11.04 3.07 16.23
CA THR A 406 -10.06 3.61 15.29
C THR A 406 -9.13 4.63 15.98
N LYS A 407 -9.69 5.52 16.81
CA LYS A 407 -8.91 6.46 17.64
C LYS A 407 -8.00 5.76 18.64
N ALA A 408 -8.52 4.76 19.36
CA ALA A 408 -7.75 3.95 20.31
C ALA A 408 -6.63 3.17 19.59
N ASN A 409 -6.91 2.60 18.42
CA ASN A 409 -5.94 1.89 17.60
C ASN A 409 -4.81 2.82 17.12
N MET A 410 -5.14 4.02 16.63
CA MET A 410 -4.14 5.03 16.26
C MET A 410 -3.22 5.37 17.45
N LYS A 411 -3.80 5.65 18.63
CA LYS A 411 -3.03 5.95 19.86
C LYS A 411 -2.13 4.78 20.27
N ALA A 412 -2.63 3.54 20.22
CA ALA A 412 -1.86 2.34 20.52
C ALA A 412 -0.69 2.12 19.54
N MET A 413 -0.93 2.27 18.24
CA MET A 413 0.12 2.10 17.23
C MET A 413 1.14 3.23 17.26
N ALA A 414 0.73 4.48 17.56
CA ALA A 414 1.63 5.60 17.78
C ALA A 414 2.54 5.37 19.00
N ALA A 415 1.97 4.93 20.14
CA ALA A 415 2.74 4.58 21.33
C ALA A 415 3.73 3.43 21.08
N ARG A 416 3.31 2.37 20.36
CA ARG A 416 4.18 1.27 19.96
C ARG A 416 5.34 1.75 19.08
N ALA A 417 5.06 2.58 18.07
CA ALA A 417 6.07 3.15 17.19
C ALA A 417 7.08 4.01 17.97
N LEU A 418 6.60 4.92 18.82
CA LEU A 418 7.46 5.75 19.68
C LEU A 418 8.35 4.91 20.61
N TRP A 419 7.84 3.81 21.18
CA TRP A 419 8.64 2.91 22.01
C TRP A 419 9.78 2.26 21.21
N HIS A 420 9.52 1.71 20.03
CA HIS A 420 10.56 1.14 19.18
C HIS A 420 11.55 2.18 18.65
N LEU A 421 11.09 3.40 18.35
CA LEU A 421 11.94 4.52 17.93
C LEU A 421 12.86 5.02 19.07
N ALA A 422 12.37 5.03 20.31
CA ALA A 422 13.12 5.46 21.48
C ALA A 422 14.06 4.39 22.06
N LYS A 423 13.81 3.11 21.78
CA LYS A 423 14.55 1.98 22.36
C LYS A 423 16.05 2.06 22.01
N GLY A 424 16.86 2.38 23.01
CA GLY A 424 18.32 2.54 22.87
C GLY A 424 18.79 3.92 22.39
N ASN A 425 17.87 4.83 22.04
CA ASN A 425 18.21 6.13 21.45
C ASN A 425 17.87 7.30 22.38
N SER A 426 18.87 7.74 23.16
CA SER A 426 18.71 8.80 24.17
C SER A 426 18.37 10.19 23.60
N THR A 427 18.64 10.43 22.32
CA THR A 427 18.28 11.67 21.62
C THR A 427 16.78 11.66 21.31
N ILE A 428 16.26 10.54 20.78
CA ILE A 428 14.83 10.35 20.52
C ILE A 428 14.03 10.36 21.84
N CYS A 429 14.50 9.67 22.88
CA CYS A 429 13.87 9.71 24.22
C CYS A 429 13.68 11.15 24.74
N ARG A 430 14.66 12.03 24.50
CA ARG A 430 14.57 13.45 24.89
C ARG A 430 13.57 14.22 24.04
N SER A 431 13.51 13.94 22.72
CA SER A 431 12.56 14.60 21.82
C SER A 431 11.08 14.26 22.05
N ILE A 432 10.78 13.17 22.77
CA ILE A 432 9.41 12.74 23.11
C ILE A 432 8.92 13.38 24.43
N ARG A 433 9.82 13.94 25.25
CA ARG A 433 9.48 14.56 26.55
C ARG A 433 9.06 16.04 26.47
N VAL A 434 9.00 16.61 25.27
CA VAL A 434 8.71 18.02 24.99
C VAL A 434 7.49 18.11 24.08
#